data_AF-A0A258YF81-F1
#
_entry.id   AF-A0A258YF81-F1
#
_cell.length_a   1.000
_cell.length_b   1.000
_cell.length_c   1.000
_cell.angle_alpha   90.00
_cell.angle_beta   90.00
_cell.angle_gamma   90.00
#
_symmetry.space_group_name_H-M   'P 1'
#
loop_
_entity.id
_entity.type
_entity.pdbx_description
1 polymer ?
#
loop_
_entity_poly.entity_id
_entity_poly.type
_entity_poly.pdbx_seq_one_letter_code
_entity_poly.pdbx_strand_id
1 'polypeptide(L)' 'MSENSKFISGLLLGALAGTALALYLNSEKGKELLSTLNIEADHLKDNMHEGYDNAKEGVDELLAKAKNLVKELEQKIAEA' A
#
# COMPACT_ATOMS: atom_id res chain seq x y z
N MET A 1 5.06 -24.92 -1.83
CA MET A 1 5.64 -23.59 -2.11
C MET A 1 5.80 -22.87 -0.79
N SER A 2 7.00 -22.37 -0.49
CA SER A 2 7.31 -21.70 0.79
C SER A 2 6.43 -20.46 0.98
N GLU A 3 6.02 -20.15 2.21
CA GLU A 3 5.20 -18.96 2.52
C GLU A 3 5.88 -17.66 2.07
N ASN A 4 7.21 -17.60 2.13
CA ASN A 4 8.01 -16.46 1.65
C ASN A 4 7.84 -16.19 0.15
N SER A 5 7.69 -17.24 -0.68
CA SER A 5 7.54 -17.04 -2.14
C SER A 5 6.17 -16.45 -2.48
N LYS A 6 5.13 -16.79 -1.72
CA LYS A 6 3.79 -16.19 -1.86
C LYS A 6 3.79 -14.72 -1.45
N PHE A 7 4.49 -14.38 -0.37
CA PHE A 7 4.62 -12.99 0.10
C PHE A 7 5.38 -12.10 -0.89
N ILE A 8 6.56 -12.52 -1.36
CA ILE A 8 7.32 -11.73 -2.36
C ILE A 8 6.51 -11.56 -3.65
N SER A 9 5.86 -12.63 -4.12
CA SER A 9 5.01 -12.55 -5.30
C SER A 9 3.82 -11.59 -5.08
N GLY A 10 3.21 -11.64 -3.89
CA GLY A 10 2.15 -10.70 -3.49
C GLY A 10 2.63 -9.25 -3.43
N LEU A 11 3.81 -9.00 -2.87
CA LEU A 11 4.42 -7.66 -2.81
C LEU A 11 4.73 -7.11 -4.21
N LEU A 12 5.29 -7.93 -5.09
CA LEU A 12 5.58 -7.55 -6.48
C LEU A 12 4.30 -7.26 -7.26
N LEU A 13 3.29 -8.13 -7.14
CA LEU A 13 1.98 -7.91 -7.75
C LEU A 13 1.31 -6.64 -7.20
N GLY A 14 1.42 -6.41 -5.90
CA GLY A 14 0.92 -5.20 -5.24
C GLY A 14 1.62 -3.93 -5.74
N ALA A 15 2.95 -3.95 -5.89
CA ALA A 15 3.71 -2.84 -6.44
C ALA A 15 3.33 -2.54 -7.90
N LEU A 16 3.16 -3.58 -8.73
CA LEU A 16 2.71 -3.43 -10.11
C LEU A 16 1.28 -2.85 -10.16
N ALA A 17 0.36 -3.36 -9.36
CA ALA A 17 -0.99 -2.83 -9.28
C ALA A 17 -1.00 -1.36 -8.80
N GLY A 18 -0.21 -1.03 -7.77
CA GLY A 18 -0.09 0.31 -7.23
C GLY A 18 0.51 1.31 -8.24
N THR A 19 1.55 0.92 -8.97
CA THR A 19 2.15 1.76 -10.01
C THR A 19 1.21 1.98 -11.19
N ALA A 20 0.49 0.94 -11.64
CA ALA A 20 -0.51 1.07 -12.68
C ALA A 20 -1.66 2.02 -12.27
N LEU A 21 -2.15 1.90 -11.04
CA LEU A 21 -3.14 2.83 -10.48
C LEU A 21 -2.61 4.25 -10.39
N ALA A 22 -1.38 4.46 -9.89
CA ALA A 22 -0.78 5.78 -9.81
C ALA A 22 -0.62 6.45 -11.19
N LEU A 23 -0.15 5.69 -12.18
CA LEU A 23 -0.04 6.17 -13.57
C LEU A 23 -1.41 6.48 -14.17
N TYR A 24 -2.41 5.63 -13.91
CA TYR A 24 -3.77 5.86 -14.37
C TYR A 24 -4.38 7.12 -13.75
N LEU A 25 -4.24 7.31 -12.43
CA LEU A 25 -4.73 8.50 -11.72
C LEU A 25 -4.03 9.78 -12.19
N ASN A 26 -2.77 9.71 -12.60
CA ASN A 26 -2.03 10.86 -13.14
C ASN A 26 -2.39 11.20 -14.61
N SER A 27 -3.05 10.27 -15.32
CA SER A 27 -3.55 10.52 -16.68
C SER A 27 -4.72 11.52 -16.67
N GLU A 28 -5.05 12.11 -17.82
CA GLU A 28 -6.18 13.05 -17.94
C GLU A 28 -7.51 12.41 -17.49
N LYS A 29 -7.74 11.14 -17.86
CA LYS A 29 -8.93 10.39 -17.42
C LYS A 29 -8.94 10.12 -15.93
N GLY A 30 -7.77 9.87 -15.33
CA GLY A 30 -7.62 9.69 -13.89
C GLY A 30 -7.91 10.98 -13.13
N LYS A 31 -7.41 12.11 -13.62
CA LYS A 31 -7.70 13.44 -13.07
C LYS A 31 -9.18 13.79 -13.18
N GLU A 32 -9.81 13.50 -14.32
CA GLU A 32 -11.25 13.70 -14.52
C GLU A 32 -12.08 12.79 -13.59
N LEU A 33 -11.67 11.54 -13.39
CA LEU A 33 -12.24 10.65 -12.38
C LEU A 33 -12.10 11.25 -10.97
N LEU A 34 -10.92 11.71 -10.58
CA LEU A 34 -10.71 12.35 -9.26
C LEU A 34 -11.57 13.61 -9.10
N SER A 35 -11.68 14.43 -10.15
CA SER A 35 -12.53 15.61 -10.18
C SER A 35 -14.02 15.28 -10.16
N THR A 36 -14.44 14.18 -10.79
CA THR A 36 -15.85 13.70 -10.78
C THR A 36 -16.20 13.06 -9.45
N LEU A 37 -15.24 12.35 -8.85
CA LEU A 37 -15.37 11.80 -7.51
C LEU A 37 -15.50 12.91 -6.47
N ASN A 38 -15.11 14.15 -6.81
CA ASN A 38 -15.22 15.41 -6.06
C ASN A 38 -15.44 15.15 -4.57
N ILE A 39 -14.54 14.36 -4.01
CA ILE A 39 -14.67 13.84 -2.66
C ILE A 39 -14.62 15.10 -1.83
N GLU A 40 -15.73 15.48 -1.22
CA GLU A 40 -15.84 16.65 -0.37
C GLU A 40 -14.77 16.52 0.71
N ALA A 41 -13.58 17.06 0.41
CA ALA A 41 -12.40 16.86 1.23
C ALA A 41 -12.65 17.45 2.62
N ASP A 42 -13.51 18.46 2.71
CA ASP A 42 -13.95 19.06 3.96
C ASP A 42 -14.84 18.11 4.79
N HIS A 43 -15.76 17.33 4.20
CA HIS A 43 -16.57 16.34 4.95
C HIS A 43 -15.82 15.03 5.22
N LEU A 44 -14.88 14.67 4.33
CA LEU A 44 -14.05 13.49 4.51
C LEU A 44 -13.01 13.72 5.61
N LYS A 45 -12.45 14.93 5.74
CA LYS A 45 -11.39 15.25 6.71
C LYS A 45 -11.81 15.09 8.17
N ASP A 46 -13.06 15.43 8.52
CA ASP A 46 -13.57 15.28 9.89
C ASP A 46 -13.79 13.81 10.27
N ASN A 47 -14.35 12.99 9.37
CA ASN A 47 -14.47 11.53 9.59
C ASN A 47 -13.14 10.78 9.42
N MET A 48 -12.20 11.37 8.69
CA MET A 48 -10.88 10.80 8.50
C MET A 48 -9.97 11.01 9.67
N HIS A 49 -10.16 11.97 10.58
CA HIS A 49 -9.23 12.10 11.70
C HIS A 49 -9.15 10.81 12.56
N GLU A 50 -10.29 10.27 12.98
CA GLU A 50 -10.33 9.01 13.75
C GLU A 50 -9.93 7.79 12.90
N GLY A 51 -10.40 7.72 11.64
CA GLY A 51 -10.06 6.62 10.74
C GLY A 51 -8.59 6.63 10.31
N TYR A 52 -7.99 7.81 10.21
CA TYR A 52 -6.61 8.03 9.80
C TYR A 52 -5.64 7.62 10.89
N ASP A 53 -5.93 7.92 12.16
CA ASP A 53 -5.07 7.48 13.26
C ASP A 53 -5.04 5.95 13.36
N ASN A 54 -6.20 5.29 13.24
CA ASN A 54 -6.28 3.83 13.18
C ASN A 54 -5.60 3.25 11.92
N ALA A 55 -5.80 3.89 10.76
CA ALA A 55 -5.14 3.49 9.52
C ALA A 55 -3.63 3.67 9.61
N LYS A 56 -3.16 4.73 10.28
CA LYS A 56 -1.74 5.03 10.50
C LYS A 56 -1.12 3.97 11.40
N GLU A 57 -1.75 3.62 12.53
CA GLU A 57 -1.31 2.50 13.37
C GLU A 57 -1.28 1.18 12.59
N GLY A 58 -2.33 0.88 11.82
CA GLY A 58 -2.39 -0.32 10.99
C GLY A 58 -1.29 -0.36 9.93
N VAL A 59 -0.98 0.78 9.29
CA VAL A 59 0.11 0.93 8.33
C VAL A 59 1.46 0.79 9.01
N ASP A 60 1.67 1.39 10.18
CA ASP A 60 2.92 1.30 10.94
C ASP A 60 3.19 -0.14 11.40
N GLU A 61 2.16 -0.87 11.84
CA GLU A 61 2.25 -2.32 12.11
C GLU A 61 2.60 -3.12 10.85
N LEU A 62 1.95 -2.81 9.72
CA LEU A 62 2.21 -3.47 8.45
C LEU A 62 3.65 -3.23 8.00
N LEU A 63 4.15 -2.01 8.20
CA LEU A 63 5.54 -1.61 7.94
C LEU A 63 6.51 -2.35 8.85
N ALA A 64 6.19 -2.50 10.14
CA ALA A 64 7.00 -3.24 11.09
C ALA A 64 7.07 -4.74 10.72
N LYS A 65 5.93 -5.35 10.37
CA LYS A 65 5.86 -6.74 9.87
C LYS A 65 6.65 -6.89 8.57
N ALA A 66 6.49 -5.97 7.62
CA ALA A 66 7.25 -5.97 6.38
C ALA A 66 8.77 -5.89 6.63
N LYS A 67 9.23 -5.01 7.53
CA LYS A 67 10.64 -4.90 7.90
C LYS A 67 11.19 -6.19 8.51
N ASN A 68 10.44 -6.84 9.39
CA ASN A 68 10.86 -8.11 9.98
C ASN A 68 10.93 -9.23 8.93
N LEU A 69 9.95 -9.31 8.04
CA LEU A 69 9.93 -10.28 6.94
C LEU A 69 11.08 -10.06 5.94
N VAL A 70 11.43 -8.81 5.64
CA VAL A 70 12.60 -8.48 4.80
C VAL A 70 13.88 -8.96 5.47
N LYS A 71 14.05 -8.73 6.79
CA LYS A 71 15.21 -9.25 7.53
C LYS A 71 15.26 -10.78 7.51
N GLU A 72 14.13 -11.46 7.71
CA GLU A 72 14.07 -12.92 7.63
C GLU A 72 14.43 -13.43 6.23
N LEU A 73 14.04 -12.71 5.18
CA LEU A 73 14.44 -13.01 3.81
C LEU A 73 15.94 -12.83 3.59
N GLU A 74 16.51 -11.70 4.04
CA GLU A 74 17.95 -11.44 3.95
C GLU A 74 18.76 -12.51 4.67
N GLN A 75 18.34 -12.92 5.87
CA GLN A 75 18.98 -13.98 6.63
C GLN A 75 18.89 -15.34 5.91
N LYS A 76 17.70 -15.72 5.41
CA LYS A 76 17.52 -16.97 4.66
C LYS A 76 18.30 -17.01 3.35
N ILE A 77 18.50 -15.87 2.70
CA ILE A 77 19.31 -15.76 1.47
C ILE A 77 20.81 -15.84 1.81
N ALA A 78 21.23 -15.28 2.94
CA ALA A 78 22.63 -15.35 3.38
C ALA A 78 23.04 -16.75 3.87
N GLU A 79 22.09 -17.55 4.36
CA GLU A 79 22.29 -18.94 4.80
C GLU A 79 22.20 -19.98 3.66
N ALA A 80 21.70 -19.59 2.48
CA ALA A 80 21.56 -20.46 1.30
C ALA A 80 22.74 -20.33 0.33
#